data_AF-A0A4Z2BHP9-F1
#
_entry.id   AF-A0A4Z2BHP9-F1
#
_cell.length_a   1.000
_cell.length_b   1.000
_cell.length_c   1.000
_cell.angle_alpha   90.00
_cell.angle_beta   90.00
_cell.angle_gamma   90.00
#
_symmetry.space_group_name_H-M   'P 1'
#
loop_
_entity.id
_entity.type
_entity.pdbx_description
1 polymer ?
#
loop_
_entity_poly.entity_id
_entity_poly.type
_entity_poly.pdbx_seq_one_letter_code
_entity_poly.pdbx_strand_id
1 'polypeptide(L)'
;MQQPGRDCHAQYSWDLENMGSYGPGWSSVVVDNTSQNLDSPWVYQSQGRLRAYPIWGNMMLYRGGGFVVDLGPDSQNSSRVLQYLYDNTWMDVYTQAVFVEFTVYNANVNLFCIVTLMFETTATGAFQFRTELQNVRLYQSTGGLHIFVMASEAIYFLFIFYYMVVQGKLMRQQRWAYFRSKWNLLELAIIILSWSALSVFIKRTLLGKRDIEYYQSNKDQYASFHETAKADAVLGYLIAFWCCWLQSSFGTC
;
A
#
# COMPACT_ATOMS: atom_id res chain seq x y z
N MET A 1 -20.23 19.87 36.14
CA MET A 1 -21.20 18.76 36.13
C MET A 1 -21.75 18.65 34.71
N GLN A 2 -21.09 17.88 33.84
CA GLN A 2 -21.55 17.64 32.47
C GLN A 2 -22.61 16.53 32.50
N GLN A 3 -23.74 16.80 31.85
CA GLN A 3 -24.83 15.83 31.67
C GLN A 3 -24.32 14.65 30.83
N PRO A 4 -24.70 13.40 31.15
CA PRO A 4 -24.39 12.26 30.28
C PRO A 4 -25.36 12.31 29.11
N GLY A 5 -24.97 13.02 28.05
CA GLY A 5 -25.58 12.82 26.73
C GLY A 5 -25.36 11.37 26.34
N ARG A 6 -26.39 10.72 25.80
CA ARG A 6 -26.21 9.44 25.11
C ARG A 6 -25.41 9.73 23.86
N ASP A 7 -24.08 9.69 23.98
CA ASP A 7 -23.18 9.79 22.85
C ASP A 7 -23.38 8.52 22.01
N CYS A 8 -24.21 8.64 20.97
CA CYS A 8 -24.42 7.58 20.01
C CYS A 8 -23.16 7.45 19.16
N HIS A 9 -22.41 6.37 19.37
CA HIS A 9 -21.26 6.04 18.53
C HIS A 9 -21.75 5.67 17.12
N ALA A 10 -21.55 6.57 16.16
CA ALA A 10 -21.78 6.27 14.76
C ALA A 10 -20.65 5.36 14.24
N GLN A 11 -21.00 4.45 13.34
CA GLN A 11 -20.01 3.64 12.64
C GLN A 11 -19.14 4.54 11.75
N TYR A 12 -17.85 4.21 11.63
CA TYR A 12 -16.92 4.96 10.78
C TYR A 12 -17.47 5.16 9.37
N SER A 13 -17.39 6.39 8.88
CA SER A 13 -17.62 6.76 7.49
C SER A 13 -16.65 7.86 7.08
N TRP A 14 -16.36 7.93 5.78
CA TRP A 14 -15.40 8.90 5.24
C TRP A 14 -15.84 10.37 5.38
N ASP A 15 -17.14 10.61 5.54
CA ASP A 15 -17.72 11.95 5.70
C ASP A 15 -17.75 12.40 7.17
N LEU A 16 -17.70 11.44 8.11
CA LEU A 16 -17.71 11.68 9.56
C LEU A 16 -16.31 11.60 10.18
N GLU A 17 -15.27 11.44 9.36
CA GLU A 17 -13.89 11.36 9.80
C GLU A 17 -13.43 12.70 10.39
N ASN A 18 -12.85 12.65 11.59
CA ASN A 18 -12.36 13.84 12.27
C ASN A 18 -11.03 14.29 11.66
N MET A 19 -11.05 15.44 10.98
CA MET A 19 -9.87 16.06 10.34
C MET A 19 -9.38 17.32 11.07
N GLY A 20 -9.78 17.50 12.34
CA GLY A 20 -9.45 18.68 13.13
C GLY A 20 -7.98 18.77 13.57
N SER A 21 -7.67 19.89 14.22
CA SER A 21 -6.40 20.11 14.92
C SER A 21 -6.69 20.33 16.40
N TYR A 22 -6.03 19.54 17.25
CA TYR A 22 -6.30 19.49 18.68
C TYR A 22 -5.02 19.74 19.49
N GLY A 23 -5.23 20.00 20.79
CA GLY A 23 -4.18 20.01 21.78
C GLY A 23 -4.12 18.68 22.53
N PRO A 24 -3.17 18.55 23.48
CA PRO A 24 -3.10 17.39 24.36
C PRO A 24 -4.45 17.08 25.02
N GLY A 25 -4.85 15.81 24.99
CA GLY A 25 -6.11 15.34 25.54
C GLY A 25 -7.34 15.71 24.71
N TRP A 26 -7.20 15.83 23.39
CA TRP A 26 -8.28 16.21 22.47
C TRP A 26 -8.91 17.57 22.81
N SER A 27 -8.14 18.46 23.44
CA SER A 27 -8.60 19.81 23.79
C SER A 27 -8.73 20.69 22.54
N SER A 28 -9.79 21.49 22.46
CA SER A 28 -9.96 22.46 21.37
C SER A 28 -8.91 23.55 21.49
N VAL A 29 -8.01 23.65 20.52
CA VAL A 29 -7.03 24.73 20.47
C VAL A 29 -7.75 25.99 19.98
N VAL A 30 -7.76 27.04 20.80
CA VAL A 30 -8.08 28.39 20.31
C VAL A 30 -6.95 28.76 19.36
N VAL A 31 -7.27 28.95 18.08
CA VAL A 31 -6.30 29.23 17.02
C VAL A 31 -5.69 30.61 17.26
N ASP A 32 -4.63 30.67 18.04
CA ASP A 32 -3.69 31.79 17.95
C ASP A 32 -2.81 31.57 16.72
N ASN A 33 -2.51 32.66 16.00
CA ASN A 33 -1.68 32.70 14.79
C ASN A 33 -0.19 32.40 15.08
N THR A 34 0.10 31.44 15.97
CA THR A 34 1.43 30.89 16.19
C THR A 34 1.64 29.71 15.27
N SER A 35 2.84 29.64 14.68
CA SER A 35 3.28 28.59 13.74
C SER A 35 2.79 27.20 14.17
N GLN A 36 1.78 26.67 13.48
CA GLN A 36 1.27 25.34 13.75
C GLN A 36 2.42 24.36 13.54
N ASN A 37 2.82 23.67 14.61
CA ASN A 37 3.79 22.60 14.49
C ASN A 37 3.06 21.41 13.84
N LEU A 38 3.20 21.35 12.52
CA LEU A 38 2.50 20.42 11.63
C LEU A 38 2.87 18.94 11.89
N ASP A 39 3.88 18.68 12.71
CA ASP A 39 4.34 17.34 13.11
C ASP A 39 3.81 16.94 14.50
N SER A 40 2.85 17.68 15.05
CA SER A 40 2.20 17.36 16.32
C SER A 40 1.32 16.10 16.21
N PRO A 41 1.32 15.21 17.22
CA PRO A 41 0.50 14.00 17.23
C PRO A 41 -1.02 14.27 17.33
N TRP A 42 -1.40 15.53 17.57
CA TRP A 42 -2.80 15.97 17.74
C TRP A 42 -3.35 16.70 16.50
N VAL A 43 -2.58 16.76 15.42
CA VAL A 43 -2.97 17.40 14.16
C VAL A 43 -3.22 16.32 13.11
N TYR A 44 -4.38 16.39 12.44
CA TYR A 44 -4.71 15.45 11.37
C TYR A 44 -3.77 15.60 10.17
N GLN A 45 -3.22 14.49 9.72
CA GLN A 45 -2.37 14.41 8.54
C GLN A 45 -3.12 13.76 7.39
N SER A 46 -3.08 14.40 6.22
CA SER A 46 -3.76 13.91 5.03
C SER A 46 -3.01 12.74 4.39
N GLN A 47 -3.77 11.89 3.68
CA GLN A 47 -3.26 10.73 2.95
C GLN A 47 -2.08 11.07 2.02
N GLY A 48 -2.16 12.20 1.32
CA GLY A 48 -1.10 12.63 0.40
C GLY A 48 0.21 12.97 1.09
N ARG A 49 0.15 13.51 2.32
CA ARG A 49 1.33 13.83 3.14
C ARG A 49 1.98 12.56 3.68
N LEU A 50 1.17 11.65 4.21
CA LEU A 50 1.63 10.36 4.75
C LEU A 50 2.07 9.37 3.67
N ARG A 51 1.75 9.63 2.39
CA ARG A 51 1.92 8.68 1.27
C ARG A 51 1.35 7.29 1.62
N ALA A 52 0.25 7.30 2.38
CA ALA A 52 -0.47 6.12 2.79
C ALA A 52 -1.65 5.87 1.85
N TYR A 53 -2.21 4.67 1.93
CA TYR A 53 -3.31 4.25 1.07
C TYR A 53 -4.47 3.77 1.92
N PRO A 54 -5.69 3.69 1.36
CA PRO A 54 -6.77 3.06 2.08
C PRO A 54 -6.42 1.61 2.40
N ILE A 55 -6.57 1.23 3.66
CA ILE A 55 -6.27 -0.11 4.17
C ILE A 55 -7.60 -0.80 4.47
N TRP A 56 -7.73 -2.02 3.95
CA TRP A 56 -8.91 -2.85 4.20
C TRP A 56 -8.84 -3.45 5.60
N GLY A 57 -9.70 -2.93 6.48
CA GLY A 57 -10.00 -3.45 7.79
C GLY A 57 -10.78 -4.75 7.79
N ASN A 58 -10.98 -5.32 8.99
CA ASN A 58 -11.89 -6.44 9.15
C ASN A 58 -13.35 -5.96 9.02
N MET A 59 -13.65 -4.76 9.52
CA MET A 59 -14.99 -4.19 9.46
C MET A 59 -15.20 -3.24 8.28
N MET A 60 -14.23 -2.36 8.02
CA MET A 60 -14.40 -1.22 7.11
C MET A 60 -13.12 -0.87 6.35
N LEU A 61 -13.27 -0.12 5.26
CA LEU A 61 -12.15 0.46 4.53
C LEU A 61 -11.77 1.81 5.16
N TYR A 62 -10.62 1.84 5.82
CA TYR A 62 -10.10 3.05 6.44
C TYR A 62 -9.32 3.88 5.42
N ARG A 63 -9.43 5.20 5.50
CA ARG A 63 -8.60 6.12 4.72
C ARG A 63 -7.15 6.07 5.22
N GLY A 64 -6.21 6.41 4.33
CA GLY A 64 -4.79 6.51 4.69
C GLY A 64 -4.41 7.83 5.36
N GLY A 65 -5.36 8.56 5.94
CA GLY A 65 -5.13 9.80 6.70
C GLY A 65 -5.38 9.57 8.17
N GLY A 66 -4.84 10.41 9.04
CA GLY A 66 -5.05 10.25 10.48
C GLY A 66 -4.13 11.08 11.35
N PHE A 67 -4.25 10.88 12.66
CA PHE A 67 -3.33 11.39 13.66
C PHE A 67 -2.16 10.41 13.76
N VAL A 68 -0.92 10.89 13.56
CA VAL A 68 0.26 10.03 13.41
C VAL A 68 1.36 10.48 14.36
N VAL A 69 2.06 9.50 14.93
CA VAL A 69 3.21 9.71 15.83
C VAL A 69 4.36 8.80 15.42
N ASP A 70 5.51 9.39 15.10
CA ASP A 70 6.73 8.64 14.83
C ASP A 70 7.48 8.36 16.14
N LEU A 71 7.62 7.07 16.48
CA LEU A 71 8.27 6.64 17.73
C LEU A 71 9.80 6.75 17.69
N GLY A 72 10.40 6.90 16.50
CA GLY A 72 11.84 6.96 16.31
C GLY A 72 12.57 5.65 16.64
N PRO A 73 13.91 5.60 16.43
CA PRO A 73 14.70 4.37 16.62
C PRO A 73 15.18 4.14 18.07
N ASP A 74 15.20 5.17 18.91
CA ASP A 74 15.68 5.06 20.30
C ASP A 74 14.58 4.58 21.25
N SER A 75 14.79 3.41 21.85
CA SER A 75 13.83 2.77 22.76
C SER A 75 13.46 3.63 23.96
N GLN A 76 14.40 4.41 24.53
CA GLN A 76 14.10 5.28 25.66
C GLN A 76 13.19 6.43 25.24
N ASN A 77 13.49 7.08 24.12
CA ASN A 77 12.64 8.12 23.56
C ASN A 77 11.25 7.59 23.18
N SER A 78 11.16 6.46 22.48
CA SER A 78 9.88 5.85 22.11
C SER A 78 9.02 5.53 23.33
N SER A 79 9.63 5.02 24.41
CA SER A 79 8.91 4.72 25.65
C SER A 79 8.36 5.97 26.32
N ARG A 80 9.12 7.09 26.30
CA ARG A 80 8.65 8.38 26.82
C ARG A 80 7.50 8.95 25.99
N VAL A 81 7.58 8.83 24.66
CA VAL A 81 6.51 9.24 23.75
C VAL A 81 5.25 8.42 23.99
N LEU A 82 5.36 7.09 24.10
CA LEU A 82 4.24 6.21 24.43
C LEU A 82 3.61 6.55 25.78
N GLN A 83 4.44 6.80 26.81
CA GLN A 83 3.95 7.23 28.12
C GLN A 83 3.20 8.56 28.03
N TYR A 84 3.72 9.53 27.28
CA TYR A 84 3.04 10.79 27.03
C TYR A 84 1.69 10.59 26.33
N LEU A 85 1.60 9.74 25.31
CA LEU A 85 0.34 9.46 24.61
C LEU A 85 -0.67 8.77 25.53
N TYR A 86 -0.21 7.88 26.39
CA TYR A 86 -1.04 7.20 27.39
C TYR A 86 -1.58 8.19 28.44
N ASP A 87 -0.70 8.99 29.05
CA ASP A 87 -1.07 9.95 30.09
C ASP A 87 -2.04 11.03 29.58
N ASN A 88 -1.97 11.37 28.29
CA ASN A 88 -2.86 12.33 27.65
C ASN A 88 -4.07 11.68 26.95
N THR A 89 -4.33 10.38 27.14
CA THR A 89 -5.49 9.68 26.54
C THR A 89 -5.58 9.90 25.02
N TRP A 90 -4.47 9.73 24.32
CA TRP A 90 -4.45 9.87 22.85
C TRP A 90 -5.38 8.86 22.17
N MET A 91 -5.48 7.63 22.71
CA MET A 91 -6.53 6.69 22.33
C MET A 91 -7.71 6.83 23.30
N ASP A 92 -8.87 7.17 22.76
CA ASP A 92 -10.11 7.37 23.50
C ASP A 92 -11.21 6.40 23.06
N VAL A 93 -12.41 6.54 23.64
CA VAL A 93 -13.58 5.69 23.33
C VAL A 93 -14.14 5.94 21.93
N TYR A 94 -13.73 7.04 21.27
CA TYR A 94 -14.15 7.41 19.92
C TYR A 94 -13.21 6.87 18.85
N THR A 95 -12.03 6.39 19.25
CA THR A 95 -11.02 5.84 18.36
C THR A 95 -11.52 4.54 17.72
N GLN A 96 -11.76 4.59 16.40
CA GLN A 96 -12.31 3.47 15.62
C GLN A 96 -11.25 2.42 15.26
N ALA A 97 -10.04 2.86 14.92
CA ALA A 97 -8.95 1.97 14.57
C ALA A 97 -7.59 2.62 14.86
N VAL A 98 -6.62 1.79 15.25
CA VAL A 98 -5.23 2.17 15.45
C VAL A 98 -4.35 1.27 14.60
N PHE A 99 -3.45 1.90 13.86
CA PHE A 99 -2.50 1.24 12.97
C PHE A 99 -1.10 1.42 13.51
N VAL A 100 -0.36 0.31 13.65
CA VAL A 100 1.06 0.33 13.98
C VAL A 100 1.81 -0.26 12.80
N GLU A 101 2.58 0.58 12.12
CA GLU A 101 3.30 0.20 10.90
C GLU A 101 4.81 0.31 11.11
N PHE A 102 5.54 -0.76 10.78
CA PHE A 102 6.99 -0.75 10.80
C PHE A 102 7.54 -1.67 9.71
N THR A 103 8.73 -1.35 9.19
CA THR A 103 9.39 -2.14 8.16
C THR A 103 10.67 -2.74 8.72
N VAL A 104 10.83 -4.06 8.55
CA VAL A 104 12.03 -4.81 8.96
C VAL A 104 12.79 -5.24 7.71
N TYR A 105 14.11 -5.07 7.71
CA TYR A 105 14.98 -5.53 6.62
C TYR A 105 15.81 -6.73 7.04
N ASN A 106 15.75 -7.81 6.28
CA ASN A 106 16.60 -8.99 6.47
C ASN A 106 17.71 -9.03 5.40
N ALA A 107 18.94 -8.75 5.82
CA ALA A 107 20.10 -8.68 4.94
C ALA A 107 20.52 -10.04 4.34
N ASN A 108 20.23 -11.16 5.02
CA ASN A 108 20.65 -12.50 4.56
C ASN A 108 19.90 -12.93 3.29
N VAL A 109 18.63 -12.55 3.19
CA VAL A 109 17.74 -12.89 2.06
C VAL A 109 17.36 -11.67 1.22
N ASN A 110 17.88 -10.48 1.57
CA ASN A 110 17.63 -9.20 0.93
C ASN A 110 16.11 -8.94 0.73
N LEU A 111 15.36 -9.09 1.83
CA LEU A 111 13.91 -8.92 1.87
C LEU A 111 13.53 -7.84 2.88
N PHE A 112 12.67 -6.94 2.45
CA PHE A 112 11.96 -6.02 3.33
C PHE A 112 10.61 -6.64 3.70
N CYS A 113 10.29 -6.67 4.98
CA CYS A 113 9.02 -7.11 5.51
C CYS A 113 8.32 -5.89 6.11
N ILE A 114 7.23 -5.47 5.46
CA ILE A 114 6.36 -4.40 5.96
C ILE A 114 5.33 -5.09 6.86
N VAL A 115 5.29 -4.67 8.12
CA VAL A 115 4.37 -5.18 9.13
C VAL A 115 3.37 -4.09 9.46
N THR A 116 2.09 -4.37 9.24
CA THR A 116 0.98 -3.50 9.62
C THR A 116 0.13 -4.24 10.64
N LEU A 117 0.10 -3.73 11.87
CA LEU A 117 -0.75 -4.20 12.94
C LEU A 117 -1.97 -3.30 13.05
N MET A 118 -3.16 -3.89 13.06
CA MET A 118 -4.43 -3.18 13.04
C MET A 118 -5.22 -3.55 14.28
N PHE A 119 -5.63 -2.54 15.04
CA PHE A 119 -6.48 -2.67 16.22
C PHE A 119 -7.79 -1.91 15.94
N GLU A 120 -8.87 -2.64 15.70
CA GLU A 120 -10.18 -2.06 15.39
C GLU A 120 -11.11 -2.15 16.61
N THR A 121 -11.76 -1.04 16.94
CA THR A 121 -12.79 -1.00 17.99
C THR A 121 -14.13 -1.39 17.37
N THR A 122 -14.71 -2.49 17.84
CA THR A 122 -16.03 -2.93 17.42
C THR A 122 -17.14 -2.04 17.99
N ALA A 123 -18.33 -2.06 17.40
CA ALA A 123 -19.51 -1.37 17.95
C ALA A 123 -19.88 -1.79 19.39
N THR A 124 -19.37 -2.95 19.85
CA THR A 124 -19.54 -3.45 21.22
C THR A 124 -18.44 -3.00 22.19
N GLY A 125 -17.47 -2.21 21.73
CA GLY A 125 -16.32 -1.74 22.52
C GLY A 125 -15.19 -2.77 22.68
N ALA A 126 -15.30 -3.94 22.05
CA ALA A 126 -14.21 -4.93 22.00
C ALA A 126 -13.18 -4.57 20.93
N PHE A 127 -11.90 -4.84 21.16
CA PHE A 127 -10.84 -4.68 20.18
C PHE A 127 -10.66 -5.96 19.34
N GLN A 128 -10.63 -5.81 18.02
CA GLN A 128 -10.23 -6.86 17.09
C GLN A 128 -8.82 -6.56 16.57
N PHE A 129 -7.98 -7.58 16.57
CA PHE A 129 -6.60 -7.49 16.11
C PHE A 129 -6.43 -8.20 14.78
N ARG A 130 -5.79 -7.54 13.82
CA ARG A 130 -5.40 -8.10 12.53
C ARG A 130 -3.95 -7.74 12.24
N THR A 131 -3.19 -8.69 11.69
CA THR A 131 -1.81 -8.48 11.26
C THR A 131 -1.72 -8.71 9.77
N GLU A 132 -1.13 -7.76 9.06
CA GLU A 132 -0.79 -7.88 7.66
C GLU A 132 0.72 -7.84 7.49
N LEU A 133 1.27 -8.84 6.81
CA LEU A 133 2.69 -8.99 6.54
C LEU A 133 2.90 -8.97 5.04
N GLN A 134 3.69 -8.01 4.55
CA GLN A 134 3.98 -7.88 3.13
C GLN A 134 5.49 -7.89 2.88
N ASN A 135 5.94 -8.86 2.10
CA ASN A 135 7.36 -9.03 1.78
C ASN A 135 7.66 -8.42 0.41
N VAL A 136 8.69 -7.58 0.33
CA VAL A 136 9.11 -6.91 -0.91
C VAL A 136 10.62 -7.02 -1.08
N ARG A 137 11.06 -7.37 -2.28
CA ARG A 137 12.47 -7.23 -2.70
C ARG A 137 12.66 -5.87 -3.35
N LEU A 138 13.11 -4.88 -2.56
CA LEU A 138 13.45 -3.54 -3.06
C LEU A 138 14.81 -3.52 -3.76
N TYR A 139 15.84 -4.12 -3.16
CA TYR A 139 17.11 -4.31 -3.83
C TYR A 139 17.02 -5.53 -4.74
N GLN A 140 17.17 -5.33 -6.04
CA GLN A 140 17.36 -6.43 -6.96
C GLN A 140 18.69 -7.12 -6.63
N SER A 141 18.66 -8.46 -6.47
CA SER A 141 19.86 -9.24 -6.17
C SER A 141 20.93 -8.97 -7.22
N THR A 142 22.04 -8.36 -6.83
CA THR A 142 23.19 -7.98 -7.67
C THR A 142 24.05 -9.19 -8.07
N GLY A 143 23.42 -10.33 -8.38
CA GLY A 143 24.08 -11.54 -8.85
C GLY A 143 24.08 -11.67 -10.37
N GLY A 144 24.90 -12.57 -10.92
CA GLY A 144 24.95 -12.83 -12.38
C GLY A 144 23.61 -13.25 -13.00
N LEU A 145 22.68 -13.80 -12.19
CA LEU A 145 21.32 -14.12 -12.62
C LEU A 145 20.49 -12.87 -12.99
N HIS A 146 20.80 -11.69 -12.46
CA HIS A 146 20.06 -10.46 -12.77
C HIS A 146 20.24 -10.05 -14.23
N ILE A 147 21.46 -10.16 -14.76
CA ILE A 147 21.76 -9.89 -16.17
C ILE A 147 20.99 -10.85 -17.07
N PHE A 148 20.93 -12.13 -16.69
CA PHE A 148 20.16 -13.13 -17.42
C PHE A 148 18.66 -12.83 -17.39
N VAL A 149 18.10 -12.49 -16.24
CA VAL A 149 16.68 -12.12 -16.10
C VAL A 149 16.37 -10.89 -16.96
N MET A 150 17.17 -9.83 -16.87
CA MET A 150 17.02 -8.62 -17.69
C MET A 150 17.08 -8.93 -19.20
N ALA A 151 18.00 -9.80 -19.63
CA ALA A 151 18.09 -10.21 -21.02
C ALA A 151 16.85 -11.01 -21.47
N SER A 152 16.36 -11.92 -20.61
CA SER A 152 15.16 -12.71 -20.89
C SER A 152 13.89 -11.85 -20.97
N GLU A 153 13.77 -10.83 -20.12
CA GLU A 153 12.68 -9.85 -20.14
C GLU A 153 12.73 -9.02 -21.44
N ALA A 154 13.91 -8.54 -21.85
CA ALA A 154 14.08 -7.79 -23.09
C ALA A 154 13.66 -8.62 -24.33
N ILE A 155 14.08 -9.89 -24.38
CA ILE A 155 13.68 -10.82 -25.45
C ILE A 155 12.16 -11.03 -25.44
N TYR A 156 11.57 -11.24 -24.26
CA TYR A 156 10.12 -11.38 -24.12
C TYR A 156 9.36 -10.16 -24.64
N PHE A 157 9.81 -8.93 -24.34
CA PHE A 157 9.19 -7.72 -24.87
C PHE A 157 9.28 -7.60 -26.39
N LEU A 158 10.39 -8.02 -27.00
CA LEU A 158 10.52 -8.07 -28.45
C LEU A 158 9.51 -9.03 -29.08
N PHE A 159 9.29 -10.20 -28.47
CA PHE A 159 8.27 -11.14 -28.92
C PHE A 159 6.86 -10.56 -28.81
N ILE A 160 6.50 -9.94 -27.67
CA ILE A 160 5.18 -9.31 -27.50
C ILE A 160 4.96 -8.19 -28.52
N PHE A 161 5.98 -7.38 -28.80
CA PHE A 161 5.89 -6.33 -29.81
C PHE A 161 5.69 -6.90 -31.22
N TYR A 162 6.42 -7.97 -31.57
CA TYR A 162 6.24 -8.67 -32.84
C TYR A 162 4.81 -9.20 -33.00
N TYR A 163 4.30 -9.92 -32.00
CA TYR A 163 2.92 -10.45 -32.01
C TYR A 163 1.87 -9.34 -32.06
N MET A 164 2.10 -8.20 -31.42
CA MET A 164 1.21 -7.03 -31.50
C MET A 164 1.08 -6.51 -32.94
N VAL A 165 2.17 -6.43 -33.69
CA VAL A 165 2.12 -5.99 -35.10
C VAL A 165 1.38 -7.01 -35.97
N VAL A 166 1.63 -8.32 -35.76
CA VAL A 166 0.95 -9.40 -36.50
C VAL A 166 -0.55 -9.38 -36.24
N GLN A 167 -0.95 -9.37 -34.97
CA GLN A 167 -2.37 -9.33 -34.57
C GLN A 167 -3.05 -8.03 -35.00
N GLY A 168 -2.34 -6.89 -34.95
CA GLY A 168 -2.84 -5.63 -35.46
C GLY A 168 -3.17 -5.66 -36.95
N LYS A 169 -2.34 -6.34 -37.77
CA LYS A 169 -2.64 -6.56 -39.19
C LYS A 169 -3.85 -7.47 -39.38
N LEU A 170 -3.95 -8.55 -38.60
CA LEU A 170 -5.07 -9.51 -38.65
C LEU A 170 -6.40 -8.85 -38.27
N MET A 171 -6.39 -8.03 -37.22
CA MET A 171 -7.54 -7.28 -36.75
C MET A 171 -8.01 -6.25 -37.79
N ARG A 172 -7.09 -5.61 -38.52
CA ARG A 172 -7.42 -4.67 -39.60
C ARG A 172 -8.12 -5.36 -40.78
N GLN A 173 -7.76 -6.62 -41.08
CA GLN A 173 -8.37 -7.40 -42.17
C GLN A 173 -9.73 -7.98 -41.78
N GLN A 174 -9.85 -8.58 -40.58
CA GLN A 174 -11.05 -9.31 -40.16
C GLN A 174 -12.08 -8.46 -39.41
N ARG A 175 -11.70 -7.26 -38.92
CA ARG A 175 -12.55 -6.30 -38.18
C ARG A 175 -13.42 -6.97 -37.10
N TRP A 176 -14.71 -7.13 -37.35
CA TRP A 176 -15.69 -7.69 -36.41
C TRP A 176 -15.69 -9.22 -36.36
N ALA A 177 -15.26 -9.89 -37.44
CA ALA A 177 -15.12 -11.33 -37.45
C ALA A 177 -14.00 -11.80 -36.49
N TYR A 178 -13.01 -10.94 -36.25
CA TYR A 178 -11.91 -11.21 -35.32
C TYR A 178 -12.41 -11.51 -33.90
N PHE A 179 -13.36 -10.71 -33.39
CA PHE A 179 -13.93 -10.89 -32.04
C PHE A 179 -14.84 -12.10 -31.90
N ARG A 180 -15.22 -12.74 -33.01
CA ARG A 180 -16.08 -13.93 -33.01
C ARG A 180 -15.27 -15.22 -32.84
N SER A 181 -13.98 -15.19 -33.14
CA SER A 181 -13.07 -16.32 -32.96
C SER A 181 -12.53 -16.34 -31.53
N LYS A 182 -12.72 -17.48 -30.83
CA LYS A 182 -12.23 -17.67 -29.46
C LYS A 182 -10.70 -17.58 -29.38
N TRP A 183 -9.98 -18.09 -30.38
CA TRP A 183 -8.51 -18.07 -30.43
C TRP A 183 -7.93 -16.67 -30.62
N ASN A 184 -8.58 -15.84 -31.45
CA ASN A 184 -8.14 -14.47 -31.68
C ASN A 184 -8.36 -13.58 -30.44
N LEU A 185 -9.47 -13.81 -29.73
CA LEU A 185 -9.74 -13.14 -28.45
C LEU A 185 -8.73 -13.57 -27.38
N LEU A 186 -8.35 -14.84 -27.40
CA LEU A 186 -7.35 -15.43 -26.53
C LEU A 186 -5.97 -14.78 -26.74
N GLU A 187 -5.52 -14.65 -27.99
CA GLU A 187 -4.26 -13.98 -28.34
C GLU A 187 -4.28 -12.48 -27.98
N LEU A 188 -5.41 -11.81 -28.18
CA LEU A 188 -5.59 -10.41 -27.78
C LEU A 188 -5.48 -10.24 -26.26
N ALA A 189 -6.09 -11.14 -25.49
CA ALA A 189 -6.01 -11.11 -24.03
C ALA A 189 -4.56 -11.25 -23.54
N ILE A 190 -3.78 -12.17 -24.10
CA ILE A 190 -2.35 -12.33 -23.75
C ILE A 190 -1.58 -11.03 -23.97
N ILE A 191 -1.79 -10.35 -25.11
CA ILE A 191 -1.11 -9.08 -25.41
C ILE A 191 -1.48 -8.01 -24.38
N ILE A 192 -2.77 -7.86 -24.05
CA ILE A 192 -3.23 -6.88 -23.07
C ILE A 192 -2.65 -7.16 -21.68
N LEU A 193 -2.69 -8.42 -21.24
CA LEU A 193 -2.10 -8.81 -19.95
C LEU A 193 -0.59 -8.52 -19.92
N SER A 194 0.14 -8.81 -21.00
CA SER A 194 1.58 -8.56 -21.10
C SER A 194 1.92 -7.06 -20.99
N TRP A 195 1.15 -6.19 -21.65
CA TRP A 195 1.31 -4.74 -21.54
C TRP A 195 0.97 -4.22 -20.14
N SER A 196 -0.04 -4.79 -19.49
CA SER A 196 -0.38 -4.44 -18.11
C SER A 196 0.75 -4.81 -17.14
N ALA A 197 1.34 -6.01 -17.30
CA ALA A 197 2.46 -6.47 -16.51
C ALA A 197 3.71 -5.58 -16.70
N LEU A 198 4.03 -5.20 -17.94
CA LEU A 198 5.11 -4.24 -18.24
C LEU A 198 4.89 -2.90 -17.54
N SER A 199 3.67 -2.36 -17.61
CA SER A 199 3.33 -1.09 -16.99
C SER A 199 3.52 -1.12 -15.48
N VAL A 200 3.11 -2.22 -14.84
CA VAL A 200 3.28 -2.44 -13.39
C VAL A 200 4.76 -2.62 -13.04
N PHE A 201 5.53 -3.35 -13.85
CA PHE A 201 6.96 -3.55 -13.64
C PHE A 201 7.77 -2.24 -13.70
N ILE A 202 7.49 -1.39 -14.70
CA ILE A 202 8.11 -0.06 -14.81
C ILE A 202 7.75 0.78 -13.58
N LYS A 203 6.46 0.81 -13.20
CA LYS A 203 6.01 1.53 -11.99
C LYS A 203 6.73 1.04 -10.75
N ARG A 204 6.81 -0.27 -10.50
CA ARG A 204 7.53 -0.88 -9.37
C ARG A 204 8.99 -0.44 -9.35
N THR A 205 9.66 -0.43 -10.50
CA THR A 205 11.08 -0.05 -10.58
C THR A 205 11.30 1.45 -10.30
N LEU A 206 10.43 2.31 -10.82
CA LEU A 206 10.50 3.76 -10.56
C LEU A 206 10.18 4.10 -9.11
N LEU A 207 9.12 3.51 -8.56
CA LEU A 207 8.71 3.69 -7.17
C LEU A 207 9.78 3.17 -6.21
N GLY A 208 10.31 1.96 -6.45
CA GLY A 208 11.39 1.40 -5.63
C GLY A 208 12.64 2.28 -5.58
N LYS A 209 13.07 2.85 -6.71
CA LYS A 209 14.20 3.80 -6.74
C LYS A 209 13.92 5.05 -5.92
N ARG A 210 12.76 5.68 -6.13
CA ARG A 210 12.35 6.89 -5.43
C ARG A 210 12.22 6.66 -3.92
N ASP A 211 11.62 5.54 -3.52
CA ASP A 211 11.38 5.22 -2.11
C ASP A 211 12.71 4.92 -1.39
N ILE A 212 13.66 4.24 -2.05
CA ILE A 212 15.02 4.02 -1.51
C ILE A 212 15.80 5.33 -1.39
N GLU A 213 15.76 6.20 -2.41
CA GLU A 213 16.41 7.52 -2.35
C GLU A 213 15.80 8.39 -1.23
N TYR A 214 14.49 8.35 -1.07
CA TYR A 214 13.79 9.07 0.00
C TYR A 214 14.19 8.54 1.39
N TYR A 215 14.24 7.22 1.57
CA TYR A 215 14.70 6.58 2.81
C TYR A 215 16.16 6.90 3.13
N GLN A 216 17.05 6.93 2.12
CA GLN A 216 18.45 7.29 2.33
C GLN A 216 18.63 8.75 2.73
N SER A 217 17.79 9.64 2.19
CA SER A 217 17.80 11.08 2.48
C SER A 217 17.16 11.41 3.83
N ASN A 218 16.13 10.67 4.26
CA ASN A 218 15.36 10.92 5.48
C ASN A 218 15.34 9.67 6.37
N LYS A 219 16.49 9.34 6.97
CA LYS A 219 16.62 8.16 7.85
C LYS A 219 15.78 8.23 9.13
N ASP A 220 15.40 9.44 9.54
CA ASP A 220 14.70 9.69 10.79
C ASP A 220 13.17 9.70 10.64
N GLN A 221 12.64 9.58 9.42
CA GLN A 221 11.20 9.58 9.12
C GLN A 221 10.74 8.23 8.55
N TYR A 222 9.50 7.83 8.87
CA TYR A 222 8.92 6.62 8.34
C TYR A 222 8.68 6.73 6.81
N ALA A 223 9.22 5.79 6.04
CA ALA A 223 8.99 5.68 4.61
C ALA A 223 7.94 4.60 4.32
N SER A 224 6.79 5.00 3.78
CA SER A 224 5.76 4.08 3.29
C SER A 224 6.22 3.38 2.01
N PHE A 225 6.36 2.04 2.06
CA PHE A 225 6.70 1.19 0.90
C PHE A 225 5.49 0.45 0.30
N HIS A 226 4.29 0.79 0.76
CA HIS A 226 3.07 0.04 0.46
C HIS A 226 2.71 0.04 -1.04
N GLU A 227 3.03 1.11 -1.78
CA GLU A 227 2.83 1.18 -3.23
C GLU A 227 3.69 0.20 -4.00
N THR A 228 4.98 0.18 -3.68
CA THR A 228 5.93 -0.73 -4.28
C THR A 228 5.51 -2.18 -4.00
N ALA A 229 5.00 -2.42 -2.79
CA ALA A 229 4.52 -3.72 -2.34
C ALA A 229 3.23 -4.17 -3.07
N LYS A 230 2.25 -3.27 -3.23
CA LYS A 230 1.02 -3.53 -4.00
C LYS A 230 1.31 -3.79 -5.47
N ALA A 231 2.19 -2.99 -6.08
CA ALA A 231 2.60 -3.19 -7.46
C ALA A 231 3.25 -4.58 -7.65
N ASP A 232 4.10 -5.00 -6.70
CA ASP A 232 4.70 -6.34 -6.73
C ASP A 232 3.66 -7.47 -6.59
N ALA A 233 2.70 -7.31 -5.67
CA ALA A 233 1.62 -8.29 -5.51
C ALA A 233 0.73 -8.39 -6.76
N VAL A 234 0.36 -7.26 -7.38
CA VAL A 234 -0.42 -7.24 -8.63
C VAL A 234 0.34 -7.93 -9.75
N LEU A 235 1.65 -7.67 -9.88
CA LEU A 235 2.49 -8.36 -10.86
C LEU A 235 2.49 -9.87 -10.60
N GLY A 236 2.64 -10.29 -9.34
CA GLY A 236 2.56 -11.69 -8.94
C GLY A 236 1.23 -12.35 -9.30
N TYR A 237 0.10 -11.68 -9.05
CA TYR A 237 -1.23 -12.18 -9.41
C TYR A 237 -1.42 -12.26 -10.92
N LEU A 238 -0.94 -11.29 -11.70
CA LEU A 238 -1.00 -11.34 -13.16
C LEU A 238 -0.20 -12.52 -13.72
N ILE A 239 1.01 -12.76 -13.19
CA ILE A 239 1.85 -13.90 -13.57
C ILE A 239 1.16 -15.22 -13.19
N ALA A 240 0.66 -15.33 -11.96
CA ALA A 240 -0.02 -16.54 -11.49
C ALA A 240 -1.27 -16.86 -12.32
N PHE A 241 -2.09 -15.84 -12.60
CA PHE A 241 -3.24 -15.98 -13.48
C PHE A 241 -2.82 -16.48 -14.87
N TRP A 242 -1.77 -15.88 -15.44
CA TRP A 242 -1.28 -16.27 -16.76
C TRP A 242 -0.74 -17.70 -16.78
N CYS A 243 0.03 -18.11 -15.77
CA CYS A 243 0.51 -19.49 -15.63
C CYS A 243 -0.64 -20.49 -15.49
N CYS A 244 -1.60 -20.23 -14.60
CA CYS A 244 -2.78 -21.09 -14.41
C CYS A 244 -3.60 -21.23 -15.71
N TRP A 245 -3.77 -20.13 -16.42
CA TRP A 245 -4.53 -20.09 -17.66
C TRP A 245 -3.82 -20.79 -18.83
N LEU A 246 -2.49 -20.67 -18.90
CA LEU A 246 -1.69 -21.40 -19.87
C LEU A 246 -1.75 -22.91 -19.58
N GLN A 247 -1.71 -23.29 -18.30
CA GLN A 247 -1.84 -24.68 -17.89
C GLN A 247 -3.24 -25.26 -18.15
N SER A 248 -4.32 -24.48 -18.02
CA SER A 248 -5.67 -24.95 -18.37
C SER A 248 -5.91 -25.04 -19.87
N SER A 249 -5.26 -24.18 -20.67
CA SER A 249 -5.38 -24.18 -22.13
C SER A 249 -4.58 -25.29 -22.81
N PHE A 250 -3.48 -25.74 -22.19
CA PHE A 250 -2.63 -26.83 -22.70
C PHE A 250 -2.78 -28.15 -21.93
N GLY A 251 -3.44 -28.13 -20.76
CA GLY A 251 -3.60 -29.27 -19.85
C GLY A 251 -4.78 -30.20 -20.13
N THR A 252 -5.54 -29.98 -21.21
CA THR A 252 -6.43 -31.01 -21.76
C THR A 252 -5.65 -31.90 -22.72
N CYS A 253 -4.97 -32.90 -22.16
CA CYS A 253 -4.62 -34.15 -22.83
C CYS A 253 -5.10 -35.30 -21.94
#